data_AF-A0A3M1R9D3-F1
#
_entry.id   AF-A0A3M1R9D3-F1
#
_cell.length_a   1.000
_cell.length_b   1.000
_cell.length_c   1.000
_cell.angle_alpha   90.00
_cell.angle_beta   90.00
_cell.angle_gamma   90.00
#
_symmetry.space_group_name_H-M   'P 1'
#
loop_
_entity.id
_entity.type
_entity.pdbx_description
1 polymer ?
#
loop_
_entity_poly.entity_id
_entity_poly.type
_entity_poly.pdbx_seq_one_letter_code
_entity_poly.pdbx_strand_id
1 'polypeptide(L)' 'MEKSLLKQLKKEERHLKRQIREATKALDLLEKQGCYSDKELVEKDRLLRQQELQIQSLQRELFQVQRALRLND' A
#
# COMPACT_ATOMS: atom_id res chain seq x y z
N MET A 1 -10.91 -2.27 28.49
CA MET A 1 -10.52 -3.00 27.26
C MET A 1 -10.30 -2.05 26.06
N GLU A 2 -11.02 -0.93 25.94
CA GLU A 2 -10.90 0.04 24.84
C GLU A 2 -9.50 0.64 24.61
N LYS A 3 -8.74 0.93 25.68
CA LYS A 3 -7.36 1.47 25.56
C LYS A 3 -6.38 0.52 24.85
N SER A 4 -6.66 -0.78 24.81
CA SER A 4 -5.83 -1.78 24.12
C SER A 4 -6.12 -1.76 22.62
N LEU A 5 -7.41 -1.69 22.25
CA LEU A 5 -7.87 -1.66 20.86
C LEU A 5 -7.40 -0.40 20.12
N LEU A 6 -7.52 0.77 20.74
CA LEU A 6 -7.00 2.04 20.19
C LEU A 6 -5.49 1.99 19.91
N LYS A 7 -4.71 1.36 20.80
CA LYS A 7 -3.26 1.19 20.60
C LYS A 7 -2.96 0.26 19.43
N GLN A 8 -3.73 -0.82 19.29
CA GLN A 8 -3.60 -1.76 18.18
C GLN A 8 -3.92 -1.09 16.85
N LEU A 9 -5.06 -0.39 16.75
CA LEU A 9 -5.46 0.34 15.55
C LEU A 9 -4.44 1.42 15.15
N LYS A 10 -3.88 2.18 16.11
CA LYS A 10 -2.81 3.17 15.83
C LYS A 10 -1.49 2.52 15.38
N LYS A 11 -1.21 1.29 15.80
CA LYS A 11 -0.03 0.53 15.35
C LYS A 11 -0.25 0.03 13.93
N GLU A 12 -1.44 -0.49 13.65
CA GLU A 12 -1.85 -0.98 12.33
C GLU A 12 -1.89 0.16 11.30
N GLU A 13 -2.42 1.33 11.66
CA GLU A 13 -2.42 2.51 10.79
C GLU A 13 -0.99 2.91 10.36
N ARG A 14 -0.03 2.90 11.31
CA ARG A 14 1.38 3.19 11.01
C ARG A 14 2.00 2.12 10.13
N HIS A 15 1.62 0.85 10.34
CA HIS A 15 2.12 -0.26 9.54
C HIS A 15 1.65 -0.15 8.08
N LEU A 16 0.35 0.06 7.86
CA LEU A 16 -0.24 0.24 6.54
C LEU A 16 0.36 1.46 5.81
N LYS A 17 0.55 2.59 6.52
CA LYS A 17 1.23 3.77 5.94
C LYS A 17 2.66 3.47 5.48
N ARG A 18 3.40 2.59 6.16
CA ARG A 18 4.75 2.17 5.74
C ARG A 18 4.69 1.28 4.52
N GLN A 19 3.79 0.28 4.51
CA GLN A 19 3.61 -0.62 3.37
C GLN A 19 3.21 0.13 2.10
N ILE A 20 2.30 1.12 2.19
CA ILE A 20 1.93 1.97 1.06
C ILE A 20 3.17 2.71 0.53
N ARG A 21 3.97 3.32 1.41
CA ARG A 21 5.19 4.03 1.00
C ARG A 21 6.21 3.12 0.31
N GLU A 22 6.37 1.89 0.79
CA GLU A 22 7.27 0.91 0.19
C GLU A 22 6.77 0.46 -1.19
N ALA A 23 5.48 0.15 -1.31
CA ALA A 23 4.85 -0.21 -2.57
C ALA A 23 4.90 0.94 -3.59
N THR A 24 4.65 2.18 -3.18
CA THR A 24 4.80 3.35 -4.06
C THR A 24 6.24 3.54 -4.53
N LYS A 25 7.23 3.34 -3.66
CA LYS A 25 8.65 3.39 -4.09
C LYS A 25 8.99 2.29 -5.09
N ALA A 26 8.44 1.09 -4.89
CA ALA A 26 8.62 -0.01 -5.84
C ALA A 26 7.99 0.30 -7.19
N LEU A 27 6.79 0.90 -7.20
CA LEU A 27 6.13 1.40 -8.41
C LEU A 27 6.99 2.44 -9.12
N ASP A 28 7.47 3.47 -8.42
CA ASP A 28 8.34 4.52 -8.98
C ASP A 28 9.62 3.94 -9.59
N LEU A 29 10.22 2.93 -8.96
CA LEU A 29 11.43 2.26 -9.46
C LEU A 29 11.11 1.48 -10.74
N LEU A 30 10.01 0.72 -10.76
CA LEU A 30 9.56 0.02 -11.96
C LEU A 30 9.33 1.01 -13.09
N GLU A 31 8.58 2.10 -12.87
CA GLU A 31 8.32 3.11 -13.90
C GLU A 31 9.61 3.67 -14.52
N LYS A 32 10.61 3.99 -13.68
CA LYS A 32 11.88 4.60 -14.08
C LYS A 32 12.86 3.65 -14.77
N GLN A 33 12.68 2.34 -14.68
CA GLN A 33 13.54 1.43 -15.42
C GLN A 33 13.27 1.56 -16.93
N GLY A 34 14.31 1.84 -17.72
CA GLY A 34 14.24 2.09 -19.16
C GLY A 34 14.99 1.06 -20.00
N CYS A 35 14.51 0.88 -21.23
CA CYS A 35 14.95 -0.06 -22.29
C CYS A 35 14.73 -1.54 -21.98
N TYR A 36 13.60 -2.04 -22.47
CA TYR A 36 13.13 -3.41 -22.34
C TYR A 36 12.76 -3.95 -23.71
N SER A 37 13.08 -5.21 -23.97
CA SER A 37 12.50 -5.97 -25.08
C SER A 37 10.97 -6.05 -24.94
N ASP A 38 10.25 -6.34 -26.02
CA ASP A 38 8.78 -6.45 -26.00
C ASP A 38 8.26 -7.40 -24.92
N LYS A 39 9.00 -8.47 -24.61
CA LYS A 39 8.65 -9.41 -23.53
C LYS A 39 8.80 -8.77 -22.15
N GLU A 40 9.90 -8.06 -21.92
CA GLU A 40 10.16 -7.38 -20.65
C GLU A 40 9.20 -6.20 -20.44
N LEU A 41 8.75 -5.52 -21.50
CA LEU A 41 7.69 -4.51 -21.42
C LEU A 41 6.36 -5.09 -20.92
N VAL A 42 5.94 -6.24 -21.45
CA VAL A 42 4.70 -6.91 -21.01
C VAL A 42 4.81 -7.38 -19.56
N GLU A 43 5.95 -7.91 -19.14
CA GLU A 43 6.19 -8.31 -17.76
C GLU A 43 6.22 -7.08 -16.82
N LYS A 44 6.87 -6.00 -17.23
CA LYS A 44 6.89 -4.72 -16.51
C LYS A 44 5.48 -4.16 -16.33
N ASP A 45 4.67 -4.11 -17.38
CA ASP A 45 3.28 -3.64 -17.32
C ASP A 45 2.43 -4.49 -16.36
N ARG A 46 2.64 -5.82 -16.38
CA ARG A 46 1.97 -6.73 -15.47
C ARG A 46 2.37 -6.44 -14.01
N LEU A 47 3.66 -6.23 -13.75
CA LEU A 47 4.17 -5.90 -12.42
C LEU A 47 3.67 -4.53 -11.94
N LEU A 48 3.65 -3.52 -12.81
CA LEU A 48 3.10 -2.20 -12.51
C LEU A 48 1.63 -2.30 -12.09
N ARG A 49 0.79 -2.95 -12.91
CA ARG A 49 -0.63 -3.17 -12.56
C ARG A 49 -0.80 -3.92 -11.25
N GLN A 50 0.04 -4.92 -10.99
CA GLN A 50 0.00 -5.65 -9.73
C GLN A 50 0.33 -4.75 -8.54
N GLN A 51 1.34 -3.89 -8.66
CA GLN A 51 1.71 -2.93 -7.62
C GLN A 51 0.63 -1.87 -7.40
N GLU A 52 0.01 -1.35 -8.46
CA GLU A 52 -1.12 -0.43 -8.35
C GLU A 52 -2.29 -1.05 -7.58
N LEU A 53 -2.66 -2.29 -7.90
CA LEU A 53 -3.71 -3.02 -7.19
C LEU A 53 -3.36 -3.25 -5.73
N GLN A 54 -2.10 -3.57 -5.43
CA GLN A 54 -1.62 -3.74 -4.06
C GLN A 54 -1.71 -2.42 -3.27
N ILE A 55 -1.29 -1.30 -3.85
CA ILE A 55 -1.41 0.03 -3.23
C ILE A 55 -2.89 0.35 -2.97
N GLN A 56 -3.78 0.10 -3.93
CA GLN A 56 -5.22 0.32 -3.76
C GLN A 56 -5.81 -0.53 -2.63
N SER A 57 -5.39 -1.79 -2.47
CA SER A 57 -5.82 -2.65 -1.36
C SER A 57 -5.39 -2.07 -0.02
N LEU A 58 -4.11 -1.71 0.11
CA LEU A 58 -3.56 -1.14 1.34
C LEU A 58 -4.22 0.19 1.70
N GLN A 59 -4.57 1.01 0.70
CA GLN A 59 -5.31 2.26 0.92
C GLN A 59 -6.73 2.00 1.44
N ARG A 60 -7.43 0.97 0.95
CA ARG A 60 -8.74 0.58 1.46
C ARG A 60 -8.66 0.08 2.90
N GLU A 61 -7.67 -0.75 3.22
CA GLU A 61 -7.43 -1.21 4.59
C GLU A 61 -7.11 -0.04 5.52
N LEU A 62 -6.24 0.87 5.09
CA LEU A 62 -5.91 2.08 5.85
C LEU A 62 -7.16 2.92 6.13
N PHE A 63 -8.01 3.10 5.12
CA PHE A 63 -9.27 3.83 5.29
C PHE A 63 -10.19 3.17 6.31
N GLN A 64 -10.31 1.84 6.31
CA GLN A 64 -11.10 1.10 7.31
C GLN A 64 -10.54 1.27 8.72
N VAL A 65 -9.22 1.17 8.90
CA VAL A 65 -8.56 1.39 10.20
C VAL A 65 -8.74 2.83 10.67
N GLN A 66 -8.62 3.82 9.79
CA GLN A 66 -8.85 5.22 10.13
C GLN A 66 -10.31 5.50 10.51
N ARG A 67 -11.26 4.86 9.82
CA ARG A 67 -12.68 4.94 10.18
C ARG A 67 -12.93 4.31 11.53
N ALA A 68 -12.33 3.16 11.83
CA ALA A 68 -12.43 2.50 13.13
C ALA A 68 -11.82 3.36 14.24
N LEU A 69 -10.66 3.99 14.01
CA LEU A 69 -10.06 4.93 14.95
C LEU A 69 -10.99 6.10 15.26
N ARG A 70 -11.59 6.72 14.24
CA ARG A 70 -12.53 7.84 14.42
C ARG A 70 -13.78 7.46 15.23
N LEU A 71 -14.25 6.21 15.11
CA LEU A 71 -15.41 5.71 15.87
C LEU A 71 -15.07 5.34 17.33
N ASN A 72 -13.78 5.23 17.66
CA ASN A 72 -13.28 4.88 19.00
C ASN A 72 -12.55 6.04 19.70
N ASP A 73 -12.41 7.20 19.05
CA ASP A 73 -11.91 8.46 19.63
C ASP A 73 -13.04 9.19 20.38
#